data_AF-A0A174G901-F1
#
_entry.id   AF-A0A174G901-F1
#
_cell.length_a   1.000
_cell.length_b   1.000
_cell.length_c   1.000
_cell.angle_alpha   90.00
_cell.angle_beta   90.00
_cell.angle_gamma   90.00
#
_symmetry.space_group_name_H-M   'P 1'
#
loop_
_entity.id
_entity.type
_entity.pdbx_description
1 polymer ?
#
loop_
_entity_poly.entity_id
_entity_poly.type
_entity_poly.pdbx_seq_one_letter_code
_entity_poly.pdbx_strand_id
1 'polypeptide(L)'
;MAKLRDLLQFRSLKNLELVTGTDCLDVNVGTVTVMEVPDVIQWLRGEDFLITSLYSIGDDEEKQCCLLYDLMETRSACLAVKTGKYAHRISDKMISIANKNHFPLLRIPYEMTYIDIIMDAMNVIMIESNRKEMLGKYISDIIFHPSSNERMLQEEGRLLKVDIEKDCFQSLILEFDTDDAQEGNVSRMIRFAVDRLANFTESLSKELFCGSFKLEKGMLLFLYSREEAILEQYLPFVLTEMRVILDSLSIPCDWKVGIGTARKNAVGIRRSYEEAVQAMELGKILEPLKKTYQFKDLELYSSLREILQHKQESLFSSILGKLKNQELVDTLIIYFECNGNMDETASCMYTHKNTIKYRLNKIKELTGLDVKKQEDNFKLYFMVLEKKLCGR
;
A
#
# COMPACT_ATOMS: atom_id res chain seq x y z
N MET A 1 -7.78 0.37 -12.13
CA MET A 1 -7.21 0.30 -13.51
C MET A 1 -8.36 0.28 -14.51
N ALA A 2 -8.10 0.61 -15.78
CA ALA A 2 -9.10 0.43 -16.82
C ALA A 2 -9.43 -1.05 -16.99
N LYS A 3 -10.71 -1.42 -16.93
CA LYS A 3 -11.16 -2.80 -17.16
C LYS A 3 -11.46 -3.00 -18.63
N LEU A 4 -11.19 -4.21 -19.15
CA LEU A 4 -11.53 -4.54 -20.54
C LEU A 4 -13.01 -4.29 -20.85
N ARG A 5 -13.90 -4.57 -19.88
CA ARG A 5 -15.33 -4.25 -20.01
C ARG A 5 -15.64 -2.78 -20.28
N ASP A 6 -14.87 -1.86 -19.70
CA ASP A 6 -15.08 -0.43 -19.83
C ASP A 6 -14.50 0.05 -21.17
N LEU A 7 -13.37 -0.52 -21.59
CA LEU A 7 -12.79 -0.30 -22.92
C LEU A 7 -13.80 -0.66 -24.02
N LEU A 8 -14.40 -1.85 -23.95
CA LEU A 8 -15.35 -2.32 -24.96
C LEU A 8 -16.66 -1.50 -25.02
N GLN A 9 -16.88 -0.59 -24.06
CA GLN A 9 -18.00 0.36 -24.09
C GLN A 9 -17.64 1.72 -24.70
N PHE A 10 -16.40 1.93 -25.16
CA PHE A 10 -15.92 3.23 -25.59
C PHE A 10 -15.79 3.34 -27.11
N ARG A 11 -16.52 4.28 -27.71
CA ARG A 11 -16.43 4.68 -29.13
C ARG A 11 -16.26 3.50 -30.10
N SER A 12 -15.12 3.40 -30.80
CA SER A 12 -14.87 2.40 -31.83
C SER A 12 -14.79 0.99 -31.25
N LEU A 13 -14.30 0.84 -30.01
CA LEU A 13 -14.10 -0.46 -29.35
C LEU A 13 -15.40 -1.24 -29.14
N LYS A 14 -16.57 -0.59 -29.17
CA LYS A 14 -17.89 -1.26 -29.19
C LYS A 14 -18.10 -2.18 -30.37
N ASN A 15 -17.35 -1.94 -31.46
CA ASN A 15 -17.45 -2.71 -32.69
C ASN A 15 -16.53 -3.95 -32.68
N LEU A 16 -15.71 -4.12 -31.65
CA LEU A 16 -14.95 -5.36 -31.46
C LEU A 16 -15.91 -6.48 -31.05
N GLU A 17 -15.77 -7.63 -31.70
CA GLU A 17 -16.62 -8.77 -31.41
C GLU A 17 -15.95 -9.64 -30.36
N LEU A 18 -16.59 -9.84 -29.21
CA LEU A 18 -16.12 -10.79 -28.21
C LEU A 18 -16.42 -12.22 -28.68
N VAL A 19 -15.36 -13.00 -28.82
CA VAL A 19 -15.41 -14.39 -29.32
C VAL A 19 -15.58 -15.39 -28.17
N THR A 20 -15.12 -15.01 -26.98
CA THR A 20 -15.28 -15.78 -25.73
C THR A 20 -16.51 -15.33 -24.93
N GLY A 21 -16.80 -16.01 -23.81
CA GLY A 21 -17.86 -15.62 -22.88
C GLY A 21 -17.63 -14.25 -22.24
N THR A 22 -18.69 -13.61 -21.73
CA THR A 22 -18.61 -12.27 -21.10
C THR A 22 -18.07 -12.28 -19.67
N ASP A 23 -17.91 -13.46 -19.08
CA ASP A 23 -17.38 -13.71 -17.74
C ASP A 23 -15.88 -13.41 -17.63
N CYS A 24 -15.16 -13.32 -18.75
CA CYS A 24 -13.72 -12.98 -18.77
C CYS A 24 -13.41 -11.47 -18.82
N LEU A 25 -14.41 -10.58 -18.83
CA LEU A 25 -14.20 -9.16 -19.12
C LEU A 25 -13.67 -8.32 -17.95
N ASP A 26 -13.56 -8.87 -16.74
CA ASP A 26 -13.13 -8.12 -15.54
C ASP A 26 -11.61 -8.13 -15.32
N VAL A 27 -10.86 -8.13 -16.42
CA VAL A 27 -9.40 -8.06 -16.44
C VAL A 27 -8.91 -6.62 -16.59
N ASN A 28 -7.76 -6.31 -15.99
CA ASN A 28 -7.13 -4.99 -16.12
C ASN A 28 -6.42 -4.88 -17.47
N VAL A 29 -6.52 -3.69 -18.07
CA VAL A 29 -5.78 -3.33 -19.28
C VAL A 29 -4.90 -2.13 -18.96
N GLY A 30 -3.58 -2.32 -19.08
CA GLY A 30 -2.58 -1.29 -18.78
C GLY A 30 -1.94 -0.67 -20.01
N THR A 31 -1.92 -1.41 -21.13
CA THR A 31 -1.29 -0.95 -22.38
C THR A 31 -1.93 -1.61 -23.59
N VAL A 32 -1.68 -1.06 -24.78
CA VAL A 32 -2.03 -1.65 -26.06
C VAL A 32 -0.75 -2.00 -26.79
N THR A 33 -0.62 -3.26 -27.19
CA THR A 33 0.59 -3.78 -27.86
C THR A 33 0.20 -4.36 -29.22
N VAL A 34 0.95 -4.06 -30.27
CA VAL A 34 0.73 -4.63 -31.60
C VAL A 34 1.81 -5.68 -31.88
N MET A 35 1.40 -6.87 -32.27
CA MET A 35 2.27 -7.99 -32.60
C MET A 35 2.03 -8.48 -34.02
N GLU A 36 3.06 -8.42 -34.86
CA GLU A 36 3.07 -9.06 -36.18
C GLU A 36 4.12 -10.19 -36.29
N VAL A 37 5.08 -10.22 -35.36
CA VAL A 37 6.16 -11.21 -35.28
C VAL A 37 6.18 -11.82 -33.86
N PRO A 38 6.41 -13.14 -33.71
CA PRO A 38 6.29 -13.84 -32.41
C PRO A 38 7.27 -13.35 -31.33
N ASP A 39 8.44 -12.84 -31.72
CA ASP A 39 9.51 -12.42 -30.79
C ASP A 39 9.09 -11.30 -29.82
N VAL A 40 7.94 -10.65 -30.06
CA VAL A 40 7.41 -9.58 -29.21
C VAL A 40 6.98 -10.07 -27.83
N ILE A 41 6.66 -11.37 -27.70
CA ILE A 41 6.18 -11.98 -26.46
C ILE A 41 7.14 -11.74 -25.29
N GLN A 42 8.46 -11.77 -25.54
CA GLN A 42 9.48 -11.57 -24.50
C GLN A 42 9.49 -10.16 -23.89
N TRP A 43 8.81 -9.20 -24.52
CA TRP A 43 8.72 -7.81 -24.04
C TRP A 43 7.38 -7.49 -23.39
N LEU A 44 6.43 -8.42 -23.39
CA LEU A 44 5.15 -8.27 -22.70
C LEU A 44 5.40 -8.20 -21.19
N ARG A 45 4.65 -7.32 -20.51
CA ARG A 45 4.81 -7.05 -19.07
C ARG A 45 3.55 -7.36 -18.27
N GLY A 46 2.54 -7.92 -18.93
CA GLY A 46 1.22 -8.19 -18.38
C GLY A 46 0.27 -7.02 -18.58
N GLU A 47 -1.03 -7.32 -18.49
CA GLU A 47 -2.13 -6.38 -18.73
C GLU A 47 -2.16 -5.78 -20.15
N ASP A 48 -1.47 -6.43 -21.10
CA ASP A 48 -1.42 -6.04 -22.51
C ASP A 48 -2.76 -6.35 -23.22
N PHE A 49 -3.36 -5.34 -23.85
CA PHE A 49 -4.34 -5.52 -24.92
C PHE A 49 -3.57 -5.80 -26.21
N LEU A 50 -3.42 -7.07 -26.58
CA LEU A 50 -2.62 -7.44 -27.74
C LEU A 50 -3.46 -7.36 -29.02
N ILE A 51 -2.96 -6.66 -30.03
CA ILE A 51 -3.54 -6.57 -31.37
C ILE A 51 -2.64 -7.33 -32.35
N THR A 52 -3.23 -8.17 -33.19
CA THR A 52 -2.47 -8.88 -34.23
C THR A 52 -3.31 -9.17 -35.47
N SER A 53 -2.66 -9.34 -36.61
CA SER A 53 -3.28 -9.89 -37.82
C SER A 53 -3.06 -11.39 -37.99
N LEU A 54 -2.31 -12.01 -37.05
CA LEU A 54 -1.77 -13.37 -37.14
C LEU A 54 -0.96 -13.62 -38.43
N TYR A 55 -0.36 -12.58 -39.02
CA TYR A 55 0.40 -12.68 -40.27
C TYR A 55 1.44 -13.81 -40.28
N SER A 56 2.16 -13.99 -39.17
CA SER A 56 3.24 -14.98 -39.04
C SER A 56 2.76 -16.43 -38.84
N ILE A 57 1.50 -16.65 -38.45
CA ILE A 57 0.98 -17.98 -38.13
C ILE A 57 -0.26 -18.39 -38.94
N GLY A 58 -1.01 -17.44 -39.50
CA GLY A 58 -2.19 -17.67 -40.32
C GLY A 58 -3.28 -18.46 -39.60
N ASP A 59 -3.90 -19.40 -40.33
CA ASP A 59 -4.95 -20.31 -39.83
C ASP A 59 -4.39 -21.60 -39.19
N ASP A 60 -3.08 -21.67 -38.91
CA ASP A 60 -2.44 -22.81 -38.24
C ASP A 60 -2.94 -22.89 -36.79
N GLU A 61 -3.82 -23.87 -36.54
CA GLU A 61 -4.49 -24.07 -35.26
C GLU A 61 -3.51 -24.31 -34.10
N GLU A 62 -2.44 -25.09 -34.32
CA GLU A 62 -1.48 -25.40 -33.26
C GLU A 62 -0.69 -24.17 -32.85
N LYS A 63 -0.24 -23.38 -33.83
CA LYS A 63 0.49 -22.13 -33.55
C LYS A 63 -0.38 -21.07 -32.89
N GLN A 64 -1.65 -20.96 -33.28
CA GLN A 64 -2.61 -20.08 -32.60
C GLN A 64 -2.78 -20.49 -31.12
N CYS A 65 -2.85 -21.79 -30.84
CA CYS A 65 -2.93 -22.29 -29.47
C CYS A 65 -1.64 -22.01 -28.67
N CYS A 66 -0.46 -22.19 -29.28
CA CYS A 66 0.82 -21.86 -28.65
C CYS A 66 0.88 -20.38 -28.25
N LEU A 67 0.52 -19.47 -29.16
CA LEU A 67 0.44 -18.05 -28.86
C LEU A 67 -0.49 -17.78 -27.66
N LEU A 68 -1.66 -18.41 -27.61
CA LEU A 68 -2.57 -18.23 -26.48
C LEU A 68 -1.93 -18.64 -25.15
N TYR A 69 -1.20 -19.77 -25.12
CA TYR A 69 -0.48 -20.20 -23.92
C TYR A 69 0.57 -19.19 -23.47
N ASP A 70 1.36 -18.68 -24.41
CA ASP A 70 2.38 -17.67 -24.12
C ASP A 70 1.76 -16.41 -23.49
N LEU A 71 0.62 -15.94 -24.04
CA LEU A 71 -0.08 -14.75 -23.53
C LEU A 71 -0.69 -14.95 -22.14
N MET A 72 -1.15 -16.16 -21.84
CA MET A 72 -1.63 -16.52 -20.49
C MET A 72 -0.47 -16.55 -19.49
N GLU A 73 0.71 -17.05 -19.90
CA GLU A 73 1.91 -17.06 -19.06
C GLU A 73 2.43 -15.64 -18.77
N THR A 74 2.41 -14.75 -19.77
CA THR A 74 2.79 -13.33 -19.60
C THR A 74 1.73 -12.48 -18.93
N ARG A 75 0.56 -13.05 -18.58
CA ARG A 75 -0.58 -12.35 -17.97
C ARG A 75 -1.11 -11.18 -18.82
N SER A 76 -1.12 -11.34 -20.13
CA SER A 76 -1.74 -10.36 -21.02
C SER A 76 -3.24 -10.27 -20.78
N ALA A 77 -3.83 -9.10 -20.99
CA ALA A 77 -5.24 -8.85 -20.68
C ALA A 77 -6.18 -9.52 -21.68
N CYS A 78 -5.87 -9.42 -22.97
CA CYS A 78 -6.67 -10.02 -24.03
C CYS A 78 -5.88 -10.14 -25.35
N LEU A 79 -6.46 -10.88 -26.30
CA LEU A 79 -5.98 -10.94 -27.67
C LEU A 79 -7.07 -10.52 -28.65
N ALA A 80 -6.79 -9.49 -29.45
CA ALA A 80 -7.64 -8.99 -30.51
C ALA A 80 -7.04 -9.33 -31.88
N VAL A 81 -7.76 -10.15 -32.65
CA VAL A 81 -7.30 -10.68 -33.95
C VAL A 81 -8.05 -10.03 -35.09
N LYS A 82 -7.31 -9.43 -36.03
CA LYS A 82 -7.87 -8.93 -37.29
C LYS A 82 -7.99 -10.06 -38.30
N THR A 83 -9.17 -10.66 -38.35
CA THR A 83 -9.48 -11.69 -39.33
C THR A 83 -9.75 -11.10 -40.70
N GLY A 84 -9.37 -11.80 -41.76
CA GLY A 84 -9.61 -11.41 -43.15
C GLY A 84 -8.47 -11.86 -44.06
N LYS A 85 -7.45 -11.00 -44.22
CA LYS A 85 -6.41 -11.15 -45.25
C LYS A 85 -5.39 -12.27 -44.97
N TYR A 86 -4.99 -12.48 -43.70
CA TYR A 86 -3.91 -13.40 -43.34
C TYR A 86 -4.40 -14.61 -42.55
N ALA A 87 -5.15 -14.39 -41.47
CA ALA A 87 -5.94 -15.42 -40.82
C ALA A 87 -7.41 -15.19 -41.16
N HIS A 88 -8.08 -16.21 -41.70
CA HIS A 88 -9.50 -16.14 -42.02
C HIS A 88 -10.35 -16.35 -40.76
N ARG A 89 -9.84 -17.12 -39.79
CA ARG A 89 -10.54 -17.38 -38.53
C ARG A 89 -9.59 -17.49 -37.35
N ILE A 90 -10.17 -17.25 -36.18
CA ILE A 90 -9.62 -17.75 -34.92
C ILE A 90 -10.09 -19.21 -34.82
N SER A 91 -9.15 -20.13 -34.62
CA SER A 91 -9.45 -21.57 -34.59
C SER A 91 -10.38 -21.95 -33.44
N ASP A 92 -11.27 -22.91 -33.68
CA ASP A 92 -12.25 -23.37 -32.67
C ASP A 92 -11.55 -23.93 -31.42
N LYS A 93 -10.38 -24.57 -31.62
CA LYS A 93 -9.56 -25.08 -30.52
C LYS A 93 -8.99 -23.96 -29.65
N MET A 94 -8.48 -22.88 -30.25
CA MET A 94 -8.02 -21.70 -29.49
C MET A 94 -9.17 -21.06 -28.71
N ILE A 95 -10.35 -20.93 -29.32
CA ILE A 95 -11.56 -20.40 -28.65
C ILE A 95 -11.96 -21.29 -27.47
N SER A 96 -11.92 -22.62 -27.63
CA SER A 96 -12.22 -23.58 -26.57
C SER A 96 -11.24 -23.46 -25.39
N ILE A 97 -9.93 -23.36 -25.68
CA ILE A 97 -8.89 -23.18 -24.66
C ILE A 97 -9.08 -21.84 -23.94
N ALA A 98 -9.34 -20.76 -24.67
CA ALA A 98 -9.54 -19.44 -24.10
C ALA A 98 -10.74 -19.39 -23.15
N ASN A 99 -11.89 -19.94 -23.56
CA ASN A 99 -13.08 -20.04 -22.70
C ASN A 99 -12.79 -20.87 -21.43
N LYS A 100 -12.09 -22.01 -21.55
CA LYS A 100 -11.74 -22.85 -20.40
C LYS A 100 -10.85 -22.13 -19.38
N ASN A 101 -10.02 -21.18 -19.84
CA ASN A 101 -9.09 -20.43 -19.00
C ASN A 101 -9.58 -19.00 -18.70
N HIS A 102 -10.82 -18.66 -19.06
CA HIS A 102 -11.39 -17.30 -18.94
C HIS A 102 -10.49 -16.20 -19.55
N PHE A 103 -9.84 -16.49 -20.68
CA PHE A 103 -9.00 -15.53 -21.40
C PHE A 103 -9.80 -14.82 -22.50
N PRO A 104 -9.88 -13.47 -22.55
CA PRO A 104 -10.67 -12.78 -23.55
C PRO A 104 -10.06 -12.84 -24.96
N LEU A 105 -10.85 -13.32 -25.93
CA LEU A 105 -10.54 -13.22 -27.36
C LEU A 105 -11.50 -12.26 -28.04
N LEU A 106 -10.95 -11.33 -28.81
CA LEU A 106 -11.68 -10.32 -29.56
C LEU A 106 -11.40 -10.52 -31.05
N ARG A 107 -12.43 -10.36 -31.89
CA ARG A 107 -12.27 -10.26 -33.34
C ARG A 107 -12.37 -8.80 -33.73
N ILE A 108 -11.39 -8.35 -34.50
CA ILE A 108 -11.34 -7.01 -35.08
C ILE A 108 -11.96 -7.10 -36.49
N PRO A 109 -13.08 -6.40 -36.75
CA PRO A 109 -13.65 -6.33 -38.09
C PRO A 109 -12.65 -5.79 -39.12
N TYR A 110 -12.75 -6.25 -40.37
CA TYR A 110 -11.72 -6.00 -41.38
C TYR A 110 -11.58 -4.51 -41.73
N GLU A 111 -12.70 -3.79 -41.73
CA GLU A 111 -12.83 -2.35 -41.98
C GLU A 111 -12.25 -1.49 -40.85
N MET A 112 -12.07 -2.05 -39.66
CA MET A 112 -11.60 -1.32 -38.49
C MET A 112 -10.08 -1.12 -38.53
N THR A 113 -9.60 0.07 -38.21
CA THR A 113 -8.17 0.37 -38.22
C THR A 113 -7.53 0.12 -36.85
N TYR A 114 -6.25 -0.27 -36.83
CA TYR A 114 -5.52 -0.39 -35.57
C TYR A 114 -5.38 0.94 -34.85
N ILE A 115 -5.29 2.05 -35.58
CA ILE A 115 -5.16 3.39 -34.97
C ILE A 115 -6.41 3.74 -34.16
N ASP A 116 -7.62 3.43 -34.64
CA ASP A 116 -8.85 3.70 -33.90
C ASP A 116 -8.89 2.92 -32.58
N ILE A 117 -8.53 1.63 -32.62
CA ILE A 117 -8.48 0.76 -31.44
C ILE A 117 -7.43 1.27 -30.45
N ILE A 118 -6.22 1.55 -30.92
CA ILE A 118 -5.11 2.02 -30.08
C ILE A 118 -5.48 3.36 -29.43
N MET A 119 -5.96 4.33 -30.21
CA MET A 119 -6.29 5.67 -29.67
C MET A 119 -7.41 5.60 -28.64
N ASP A 120 -8.49 4.87 -28.93
CA ASP A 120 -9.63 4.77 -28.02
C ASP A 120 -9.30 3.95 -26.76
N ALA A 121 -8.55 2.84 -26.88
CA ALA A 121 -8.13 2.06 -25.72
C ALA A 121 -7.14 2.84 -24.85
N MET A 122 -6.14 3.49 -25.47
CA MET A 122 -5.20 4.35 -24.75
C MET A 122 -5.91 5.53 -24.07
N ASN A 123 -6.97 6.08 -24.66
CA ASN A 123 -7.75 7.15 -24.02
C ASN A 123 -8.40 6.66 -22.72
N VAL A 124 -9.05 5.50 -22.73
CA VAL A 124 -9.65 4.93 -21.51
C VAL A 124 -8.59 4.62 -20.46
N ILE A 125 -7.48 4.02 -20.86
CA ILE A 125 -6.32 3.74 -19.96
C ILE A 125 -5.80 5.05 -19.36
N MET A 126 -5.60 6.09 -20.17
CA MET A 126 -5.05 7.36 -19.73
C MET A 126 -6.03 8.14 -18.84
N ILE A 127 -7.34 8.07 -19.09
CA ILE A 127 -8.35 8.67 -18.22
C ILE A 127 -8.27 8.06 -16.81
N GLU A 128 -8.19 6.73 -16.69
CA GLU A 128 -8.08 6.08 -15.37
C GLU A 128 -6.74 6.36 -14.69
N SER A 129 -5.63 6.37 -15.44
CA SER A 129 -4.31 6.74 -14.91
C SER A 129 -4.28 8.19 -14.43
N ASN A 130 -4.78 9.13 -15.23
CA ASN A 130 -4.89 10.54 -14.85
C ASN A 130 -5.81 10.75 -13.66
N ARG A 131 -6.91 9.99 -13.55
CA ARG A 131 -7.82 10.06 -12.41
C ARG A 131 -7.08 9.71 -11.11
N LYS A 132 -6.26 8.65 -11.10
CA LYS A 132 -5.47 8.26 -9.92
C LYS A 132 -4.47 9.35 -9.51
N GLU A 133 -3.78 9.94 -10.47
CA GLU A 133 -2.83 11.03 -10.21
C GLU A 133 -3.54 12.29 -9.67
N MET A 134 -4.66 12.68 -10.29
CA MET A 134 -5.50 13.78 -9.81
C MET A 134 -6.06 13.50 -8.41
N LEU A 135 -6.45 12.27 -8.12
CA LEU A 135 -6.92 11.85 -6.80
C LEU A 135 -5.83 11.96 -5.73
N GLY A 136 -4.60 11.54 -6.05
CA GLY A 136 -3.45 11.74 -5.17
C GLY A 136 -3.20 13.23 -4.87
N LYS A 137 -3.22 14.07 -5.91
CA LYS A 137 -3.07 15.53 -5.76
C LYS A 137 -4.19 16.15 -4.91
N TYR A 138 -5.43 15.79 -5.18
CA TYR A 138 -6.60 16.26 -4.45
C TYR A 138 -6.49 15.96 -2.93
N ILE A 139 -6.13 14.73 -2.57
CA ILE A 139 -5.93 14.34 -1.16
C ILE A 139 -4.72 15.06 -0.56
N SER A 140 -3.62 15.21 -1.31
CA SER A 140 -2.46 16.00 -0.89
C SER A 140 -2.85 17.45 -0.57
N ASP A 141 -3.67 18.09 -1.39
CA ASP A 141 -4.13 19.46 -1.16
C ASP A 141 -5.02 19.55 0.10
N ILE A 142 -5.86 18.56 0.38
CA ILE A 142 -6.65 18.51 1.62
C ILE A 142 -5.76 18.37 2.85
N ILE A 143 -4.66 17.61 2.75
CA ILE A 143 -3.73 17.36 3.86
C ILE A 143 -2.87 18.60 4.13
N PHE A 144 -2.23 19.16 3.10
CA PHE A 144 -1.20 20.20 3.27
C PHE A 144 -1.69 21.63 3.03
N HIS A 145 -2.85 21.83 2.40
CA HIS A 145 -3.42 23.14 2.08
C HIS A 145 -4.87 23.28 2.61
N PRO A 146 -5.09 23.28 3.94
CA PRO A 146 -6.41 23.20 4.56
C PRO A 146 -7.32 24.42 4.36
N SER A 147 -6.86 25.49 3.72
CA SER A 147 -7.59 26.73 3.47
C SER A 147 -8.56 26.68 2.27
N SER A 148 -8.91 25.48 1.81
CA SER A 148 -9.71 25.26 0.59
C SER A 148 -11.20 25.47 0.82
N ASN A 149 -11.90 26.05 -0.17
CA ASN A 149 -13.35 26.22 -0.16
C ASN A 149 -14.04 24.85 -0.19
N GLU A 150 -14.84 24.51 0.83
CA GLU A 150 -15.50 23.20 0.96
C GLU A 150 -16.34 22.83 -0.27
N ARG A 151 -16.99 23.79 -0.92
CA ARG A 151 -17.76 23.53 -2.15
C ARG A 151 -16.88 23.07 -3.30
N MET A 152 -15.70 23.68 -3.44
CA MET A 152 -14.74 23.33 -4.49
C MET A 152 -14.19 21.92 -4.26
N LEU A 153 -13.86 21.58 -3.01
CA LEU A 153 -13.43 20.22 -2.64
C LEU A 153 -14.51 19.19 -3.00
N GLN A 154 -15.78 19.49 -2.71
CA GLN A 154 -16.88 18.58 -3.06
C GLN A 154 -17.03 18.37 -4.57
N GLU A 155 -16.93 19.43 -5.37
CA GLU A 155 -17.04 19.35 -6.82
C GLU A 155 -15.87 18.54 -7.43
N GLU A 156 -14.64 18.80 -6.99
CA GLU A 156 -13.45 18.04 -7.41
C GLU A 156 -13.53 16.57 -6.98
N GLY A 157 -13.94 16.31 -5.74
CA GLY A 157 -14.13 14.95 -5.22
C GLY A 157 -15.12 14.14 -6.06
N ARG A 158 -16.26 14.72 -6.44
CA ARG A 158 -17.29 14.04 -7.26
C ARG A 158 -16.74 13.59 -8.60
N LEU A 159 -15.88 14.39 -9.25
CA LEU A 159 -15.22 14.01 -10.50
C LEU A 159 -14.27 12.82 -10.33
N LEU A 160 -13.69 12.67 -9.13
CA LEU A 160 -12.73 11.63 -8.78
C LEU A 160 -13.38 10.37 -8.16
N LYS A 161 -14.72 10.31 -8.11
CA LYS A 161 -15.52 9.27 -7.42
C LYS A 161 -15.28 9.26 -5.90
N VAL A 162 -15.07 10.43 -5.31
CA VAL A 162 -14.94 10.64 -3.86
C VAL A 162 -16.09 11.53 -3.40
N ASP A 163 -16.83 11.07 -2.41
CA ASP A 163 -17.84 11.88 -1.75
C ASP A 163 -17.31 12.29 -0.37
N ILE A 164 -16.59 13.42 -0.37
CA ILE A 164 -15.79 13.87 0.76
C ILE A 164 -16.59 14.23 2.01
N GLU A 165 -17.93 14.30 1.97
CA GLU A 165 -18.72 14.51 3.18
C GLU A 165 -19.07 13.20 3.89
N LYS A 166 -19.17 12.11 3.13
CA LYS A 166 -19.79 10.87 3.56
C LYS A 166 -18.80 9.70 3.60
N ASP A 167 -17.75 9.76 2.81
CA ASP A 167 -16.76 8.70 2.76
C ASP A 167 -15.87 8.72 4.00
N CYS A 168 -15.45 7.53 4.40
CA CYS A 168 -14.45 7.27 5.40
C CYS A 168 -13.10 7.08 4.70
N PHE A 169 -12.03 7.60 5.31
CA PHE A 169 -10.67 7.56 4.79
C PHE A 169 -9.73 6.97 5.85
N GLN A 170 -8.79 6.15 5.40
CA GLN A 170 -7.76 5.56 6.25
C GLN A 170 -6.40 5.67 5.58
N SER A 171 -5.44 6.32 6.24
CA SER A 171 -4.11 6.59 5.71
C SER A 171 -3.09 5.54 6.15
N LEU A 172 -2.24 5.14 5.21
CA LEU A 172 -1.07 4.28 5.40
C LEU A 172 0.15 5.03 4.85
N ILE A 173 1.11 5.34 5.72
CA ILE A 173 2.37 5.98 5.35
C ILE A 173 3.44 4.92 5.29
N LEU A 174 3.95 4.66 4.09
CA LEU A 174 5.07 3.76 3.85
C LEU A 174 6.36 4.59 3.78
N GLU A 175 7.29 4.34 4.70
CA GLU A 175 8.62 4.93 4.69
C GLU A 175 9.68 3.90 4.31
N PHE A 176 10.72 4.34 3.60
CA PHE A 176 11.82 3.51 3.10
C PHE A 176 13.15 4.09 3.59
N ASP A 177 14.05 3.25 4.10
CA ASP A 177 15.26 3.67 4.84
C ASP A 177 16.47 4.04 3.94
N THR A 178 16.23 4.53 2.72
CA THR A 178 17.30 4.84 1.75
C THR A 178 17.04 6.13 1.00
N ASP A 179 18.04 7.00 0.88
CA ASP A 179 17.97 8.19 0.01
C ASP A 179 17.74 7.81 -1.47
N ASP A 180 18.24 6.64 -1.90
CA ASP A 180 17.97 6.04 -3.22
C ASP A 180 16.48 5.71 -3.47
N ALA A 181 15.64 5.69 -2.42
CA ALA A 181 14.19 5.56 -2.59
C ALA A 181 13.58 6.77 -3.32
N GLN A 182 14.31 7.89 -3.37
CA GLN A 182 13.83 9.14 -3.95
C GLN A 182 14.01 9.20 -5.47
N GLU A 183 15.08 8.61 -6.00
CA GLU A 183 15.46 8.71 -7.42
C GLU A 183 16.05 7.40 -7.98
N GLY A 184 15.92 7.18 -9.28
CA GLY A 184 16.50 6.01 -9.96
C GLY A 184 15.62 4.75 -9.94
N ASN A 185 16.26 3.58 -9.96
CA ASN A 185 15.58 2.29 -10.13
C ASN A 185 14.73 1.90 -8.90
N VAL A 186 15.23 2.15 -7.69
CA VAL A 186 14.53 1.81 -6.44
C VAL A 186 13.21 2.58 -6.34
N SER A 187 13.21 3.88 -6.66
CA SER A 187 11.98 4.70 -6.70
C SER A 187 10.93 4.16 -7.69
N ARG A 188 11.36 3.65 -8.86
CA ARG A 188 10.44 3.00 -9.82
C ARG A 188 9.88 1.69 -9.29
N MET A 189 10.69 0.88 -8.61
CA MET A 189 10.25 -0.36 -7.97
C MET A 189 9.24 -0.09 -6.85
N ILE A 190 9.48 0.92 -6.01
CA ILE A 190 8.56 1.36 -4.96
C ILE A 190 7.23 1.81 -5.56
N ARG A 191 7.27 2.65 -6.60
CA ARG A 191 6.04 3.10 -7.28
C ARG A 191 5.27 1.92 -7.85
N PHE A 192 5.95 1.01 -8.53
CA PHE A 192 5.35 -0.22 -9.05
C PHE A 192 4.72 -1.08 -7.94
N ALA A 193 5.39 -1.23 -6.79
CA ALA A 193 4.86 -1.95 -5.64
C ALA A 193 3.57 -1.30 -5.10
N VAL A 194 3.56 0.03 -4.95
CA VAL A 194 2.41 0.79 -4.47
C VAL A 194 1.25 0.74 -5.46
N ASP A 195 1.52 0.86 -6.77
CA ASP A 195 0.49 0.75 -7.80
C ASP A 195 -0.14 -0.64 -7.79
N ARG A 196 0.68 -1.69 -7.74
CA ARG A 196 0.22 -3.08 -7.62
C ARG A 196 -0.63 -3.28 -6.37
N LEU A 197 -0.20 -2.74 -5.24
CA LEU A 197 -0.96 -2.80 -3.99
C LEU A 197 -2.30 -2.08 -4.09
N ALA A 198 -2.32 -0.86 -4.66
CA ALA A 198 -3.56 -0.11 -4.87
C ALA A 198 -4.56 -0.87 -5.76
N ASN A 199 -4.07 -1.52 -6.82
CA ASN A 199 -4.93 -2.34 -7.68
C ASN A 199 -5.46 -3.58 -6.96
N PHE A 200 -4.63 -4.24 -6.17
CA PHE A 200 -5.07 -5.34 -5.33
C PHE A 200 -6.16 -4.85 -4.36
N THR A 201 -5.95 -3.71 -3.70
CA THR A 201 -6.93 -3.15 -2.76
C THR A 201 -8.28 -2.88 -3.42
N GLU A 202 -8.30 -2.22 -4.59
CA GLU A 202 -9.55 -1.98 -5.35
C GLU A 202 -10.21 -3.29 -5.84
N SER A 203 -9.46 -4.39 -5.96
CA SER A 203 -10.01 -5.70 -6.37
C SER A 203 -10.71 -6.46 -5.23
N LEU A 204 -10.48 -6.09 -3.97
CA LEU A 204 -11.06 -6.77 -2.81
C LEU A 204 -12.57 -6.53 -2.67
N SER A 205 -13.05 -5.34 -3.06
CA SER A 205 -14.47 -4.98 -2.99
C SER A 205 -14.79 -3.85 -3.96
N LYS A 206 -16.00 -3.86 -4.54
CA LYS A 206 -16.51 -2.77 -5.38
C LYS A 206 -16.74 -1.46 -4.61
N GLU A 207 -16.76 -1.54 -3.28
CA GLU A 207 -16.98 -0.42 -2.37
C GLU A 207 -15.69 0.07 -1.70
N LEU A 208 -14.55 -0.55 -2.04
CA LEU A 208 -13.23 -0.18 -1.51
C LEU A 208 -12.41 0.46 -2.61
N PHE A 209 -11.99 1.69 -2.36
CA PHE A 209 -11.19 2.46 -3.29
C PHE A 209 -9.86 2.84 -2.67
N CYS A 210 -8.90 3.15 -3.53
CA CYS A 210 -7.53 3.40 -3.10
C CYS A 210 -6.89 4.48 -3.97
N GLY A 211 -6.09 5.34 -3.34
CA GLY A 211 -5.20 6.24 -4.04
C GLY A 211 -3.86 6.34 -3.33
N SER A 212 -2.87 6.89 -4.04
CA SER A 212 -1.54 7.09 -3.48
C SER A 212 -0.89 8.34 -4.04
N PHE A 213 0.07 8.89 -3.30
CA PHE A 213 0.97 9.92 -3.81
C PHE A 213 2.31 9.89 -3.06
N LYS A 214 3.34 10.49 -3.67
CA LYS A 214 4.70 10.52 -3.12
C LYS A 214 4.81 11.55 -1.98
N LEU A 215 5.42 11.16 -0.87
CA LEU A 215 5.82 12.02 0.24
C LEU A 215 7.33 12.31 0.16
N GLU A 216 7.80 13.29 0.94
CA GLU A 216 9.24 13.58 1.06
C GLU A 216 10.03 12.36 1.53
N LYS A 217 9.49 11.56 2.46
CA LYS A 217 10.14 10.36 3.02
C LYS A 217 9.39 9.06 2.74
N GLY A 218 8.78 8.93 1.56
CA GLY A 218 8.15 7.67 1.15
C GLY A 218 6.89 7.85 0.32
N MET A 219 5.86 7.06 0.61
CA MET A 219 4.60 7.03 -0.13
C MET A 219 3.41 7.07 0.84
N LEU A 220 2.42 7.89 0.54
CA LEU A 220 1.10 7.76 1.16
C LEU A 220 0.25 6.81 0.30
N LEU A 221 -0.36 5.82 0.94
CA LEU A 221 -1.50 5.08 0.41
C LEU A 221 -2.71 5.43 1.28
N PHE A 222 -3.85 5.75 0.67
CA PHE A 222 -5.09 5.97 1.43
C PHE A 222 -6.21 5.11 0.87
N LEU A 223 -6.94 4.51 1.78
CA LEU A 223 -8.10 3.69 1.50
C LEU A 223 -9.34 4.51 1.79
N TYR A 224 -10.37 4.37 0.98
CA TYR A 224 -11.65 5.01 1.26
C TYR A 224 -12.85 4.19 0.80
N SER A 225 -13.93 4.34 1.54
CA SER A 225 -15.19 3.64 1.34
C SER A 225 -16.33 4.43 1.97
N ARG A 226 -17.56 4.17 1.54
CA ARG A 226 -18.76 4.74 2.16
C ARG A 226 -18.92 4.27 3.61
N GLU A 227 -18.50 3.04 3.89
CA GLU A 227 -18.67 2.39 5.18
C GLU A 227 -17.32 2.12 5.85
N GLU A 228 -17.19 2.57 7.09
CA GLU A 228 -16.00 2.36 7.92
C GLU A 228 -15.68 0.86 8.10
N ALA A 229 -16.72 0.03 8.25
CA ALA A 229 -16.59 -1.41 8.40
C ALA A 229 -15.87 -2.09 7.20
N ILE A 230 -16.03 -1.56 5.99
CA ILE A 230 -15.33 -2.07 4.80
C ILE A 230 -13.82 -1.84 4.92
N LEU A 231 -13.40 -0.66 5.40
CA LEU A 231 -11.99 -0.35 5.63
C LEU A 231 -11.39 -1.28 6.67
N GLU A 232 -12.07 -1.46 7.81
CA GLU A 232 -11.62 -2.34 8.89
C GLU A 232 -11.54 -3.81 8.46
N GLN A 233 -12.55 -4.28 7.72
CA GLN A 233 -12.61 -5.66 7.23
C GLN A 233 -11.45 -5.98 6.28
N TYR A 234 -11.12 -5.06 5.36
CA TYR A 234 -10.15 -5.33 4.30
C TYR A 234 -8.71 -4.92 4.63
N LEU A 235 -8.49 -4.06 5.62
CA LEU A 235 -7.15 -3.62 6.02
C LEU A 235 -6.18 -4.80 6.28
N PRO A 236 -6.53 -5.89 6.99
CA PRO A 236 -5.61 -7.01 7.19
C PRO A 236 -5.13 -7.67 5.89
N PHE A 237 -5.99 -7.75 4.87
CA PHE A 237 -5.64 -8.30 3.55
C PHE A 237 -4.69 -7.36 2.81
N VAL A 238 -4.95 -6.05 2.85
CA VAL A 238 -4.05 -5.03 2.28
C VAL A 238 -2.66 -5.09 2.92
N LEU A 239 -2.58 -5.21 4.25
CA LEU A 239 -1.30 -5.30 4.96
C LEU A 239 -0.54 -6.59 4.67
N THR A 240 -1.27 -7.69 4.46
CA THR A 240 -0.68 -8.99 4.10
C THR A 240 -0.11 -8.93 2.69
N GLU A 241 -0.88 -8.44 1.71
CA GLU A 241 -0.41 -8.33 0.34
C GLU A 241 0.74 -7.32 0.22
N MET A 242 0.68 -6.20 0.94
CA MET A 242 1.78 -5.22 1.00
C MET A 242 3.09 -5.88 1.42
N ARG A 243 3.09 -6.72 2.47
CA ARG A 243 4.28 -7.47 2.88
C ARG A 243 4.78 -8.38 1.76
N VAL A 244 3.89 -9.15 1.15
CA VAL A 244 4.23 -10.07 0.06
C VAL A 244 4.83 -9.31 -1.14
N ILE A 245 4.23 -8.20 -1.55
CA ILE A 245 4.71 -7.38 -2.67
C ILE A 245 6.09 -6.80 -2.36
N LEU A 246 6.26 -6.17 -1.20
CA LEU A 246 7.52 -5.53 -0.83
C LEU A 246 8.66 -6.53 -0.66
N ASP A 247 8.38 -7.70 -0.05
CA ASP A 247 9.38 -8.75 0.16
C ASP A 247 9.71 -9.49 -1.16
N SER A 248 8.73 -9.72 -2.04
CA SER A 248 8.96 -10.41 -3.33
C SER A 248 9.72 -9.59 -4.36
N LEU A 249 9.56 -8.26 -4.35
CA LEU A 249 10.23 -7.37 -5.29
C LEU A 249 11.72 -7.17 -4.99
N SER A 250 12.24 -7.76 -3.90
CA SER A 250 13.66 -7.64 -3.48
C SER A 250 14.14 -6.18 -3.49
N ILE A 251 13.28 -5.26 -3.04
CA ILE A 251 13.61 -3.83 -3.00
C ILE A 251 14.79 -3.66 -2.02
N PRO A 252 15.91 -3.03 -2.43
CA PRO A 252 17.12 -2.97 -1.61
C PRO A 252 17.05 -1.91 -0.50
N CYS A 253 15.91 -1.81 0.18
CA CYS A 253 15.69 -0.91 1.31
C CYS A 253 14.79 -1.57 2.36
N ASP A 254 15.01 -1.24 3.63
CA ASP A 254 14.04 -1.59 4.66
C ASP A 254 12.83 -0.66 4.58
N TRP A 255 11.69 -1.16 5.03
CA TRP A 255 10.42 -0.46 4.94
C TRP A 255 9.66 -0.54 6.26
N LYS A 256 8.96 0.54 6.59
CA LYS A 256 8.05 0.61 7.73
C LYS A 256 6.75 1.26 7.30
N VAL A 257 5.65 0.89 7.95
CA VAL A 257 4.33 1.49 7.71
C VAL A 257 3.69 2.00 9.00
N GLY A 258 3.21 3.24 8.96
CA GLY A 258 2.39 3.88 9.97
C GLY A 258 0.95 3.97 9.46
N ILE A 259 -0.03 3.62 10.29
CA ILE A 259 -1.42 3.44 9.85
C ILE A 259 -2.33 4.23 10.77
N GLY A 260 -3.06 5.18 10.19
CA GLY A 260 -4.10 5.94 10.88
C GLY A 260 -5.36 5.11 11.06
N THR A 261 -6.31 5.62 11.83
CA THR A 261 -7.64 5.00 11.93
C THR A 261 -8.55 5.53 10.83
N ALA A 262 -9.68 4.85 10.60
CA ALA A 262 -10.68 5.30 9.67
C ALA A 262 -11.38 6.56 10.23
N ARG A 263 -11.55 7.56 9.37
CA ARG A 263 -12.14 8.85 9.73
C ARG A 263 -13.00 9.38 8.60
N LYS A 264 -14.13 9.98 8.93
CA LYS A 264 -15.05 10.56 7.95
C LYS A 264 -14.58 11.94 7.51
N ASN A 265 -14.87 12.25 6.25
CA ASN A 265 -14.77 13.56 5.63
C ASN A 265 -13.38 14.19 5.46
N ALA A 266 -13.32 15.41 4.92
CA ALA A 266 -12.08 16.17 4.70
C ALA A 266 -11.21 16.34 5.96
N VAL A 267 -11.85 16.59 7.11
CA VAL A 267 -11.15 16.66 8.41
C VAL A 267 -10.63 15.27 8.77
N GLY A 268 -11.40 14.22 8.49
CA GLY A 268 -10.96 12.85 8.71
C GLY A 268 -9.75 12.44 7.89
N ILE A 269 -9.64 12.88 6.63
CA ILE A 269 -8.44 12.65 5.81
C ILE A 269 -7.19 13.16 6.52
N ARG A 270 -7.21 14.44 6.96
CA ARG A 270 -6.11 15.05 7.71
C ARG A 270 -5.81 14.29 8.99
N ARG A 271 -6.85 14.00 9.77
CA ARG A 271 -6.70 13.34 11.07
C ARG A 271 -6.13 11.93 10.93
N SER A 272 -6.59 11.16 9.96
CA SER A 272 -6.05 9.83 9.67
C SER A 272 -4.59 9.89 9.21
N TYR A 273 -4.23 10.90 8.41
CA TYR A 273 -2.84 11.15 8.02
C TYR A 273 -1.96 11.48 9.24
N GLU A 274 -2.38 12.43 10.08
CA GLU A 274 -1.67 12.81 11.32
C GLU A 274 -1.49 11.61 12.27
N GLU A 275 -2.54 10.80 12.44
CA GLU A 275 -2.49 9.55 13.21
C GLU A 275 -1.49 8.54 12.62
N ALA A 276 -1.42 8.42 11.29
CA ALA A 276 -0.45 7.56 10.61
C ALA A 276 1.00 8.03 10.84
N VAL A 277 1.23 9.35 10.80
CA VAL A 277 2.55 9.96 11.13
C VAL A 277 2.90 9.65 12.59
N GLN A 278 1.97 9.90 13.52
CA GLN A 278 2.20 9.63 14.93
C GLN A 278 2.47 8.14 15.21
N ALA A 279 1.74 7.24 14.54
CA ALA A 279 1.96 5.80 14.63
C ALA A 279 3.37 5.42 14.14
N MET A 280 3.84 6.02 13.05
CA MET A 280 5.20 5.81 12.55
C MET A 280 6.26 6.28 13.56
N GLU A 281 6.13 7.50 14.07
CA GLU A 281 7.09 8.08 15.02
C GLU A 281 7.15 7.28 16.33
N LEU A 282 5.99 7.05 16.96
CA LEU A 282 5.89 6.33 18.23
C LEU A 282 6.30 4.88 18.07
N GLY A 283 5.88 4.24 16.98
CA GLY A 283 6.20 2.86 16.67
C GLY A 283 7.70 2.61 16.57
N LYS A 284 8.43 3.50 15.90
CA LYS A 284 9.90 3.42 15.81
C LYS A 284 10.60 3.57 17.16
N ILE A 285 10.03 4.34 18.08
CA ILE A 285 10.57 4.56 19.43
C ILE A 285 10.29 3.35 20.33
N LEU A 286 9.06 2.84 20.30
CA LEU A 286 8.57 1.83 21.23
C LEU A 286 8.91 0.41 20.77
N GLU A 287 8.78 0.13 19.48
CA GLU A 287 8.95 -1.18 18.86
C GLU A 287 9.80 -1.08 17.56
N PRO A 288 11.10 -0.73 17.64
CA PRO A 288 11.92 -0.42 16.46
C PRO A 288 12.07 -1.57 15.45
N LEU A 289 11.93 -2.83 15.90
CA LEU A 289 12.04 -4.02 15.06
C LEU A 289 10.74 -4.37 14.31
N LYS A 290 9.61 -3.77 14.69
CA LYS A 290 8.32 -4.00 14.02
C LYS A 290 8.27 -3.17 12.74
N LYS A 291 7.65 -3.73 11.69
CA LYS A 291 7.47 -3.03 10.40
C LYS A 291 6.13 -2.32 10.26
N THR A 292 5.16 -2.61 11.11
CA THR A 292 3.78 -2.14 10.98
C THR A 292 3.29 -1.55 12.30
N TYR A 293 2.87 -0.28 12.27
CA TYR A 293 2.40 0.46 13.44
C TYR A 293 0.99 0.99 13.19
N GLN A 294 0.02 0.54 13.98
CA GLN A 294 -1.36 1.05 13.91
C GLN A 294 -1.58 2.06 15.02
N PHE A 295 -2.14 3.23 14.67
CA PHE A 295 -2.41 4.29 15.62
C PHE A 295 -3.32 3.83 16.76
N LYS A 296 -4.31 2.97 16.47
CA LYS A 296 -5.23 2.42 17.49
C LYS A 296 -4.50 1.70 18.64
N ASP A 297 -3.33 1.11 18.36
CA ASP A 297 -2.52 0.40 19.36
C ASP A 297 -1.61 1.38 20.13
N LEU A 298 -1.42 2.60 19.59
CA LEU A 298 -0.48 3.61 20.07
C LEU A 298 -1.16 4.89 20.58
N GLU A 299 -2.50 4.98 20.51
CA GLU A 299 -3.28 6.18 20.83
C GLU A 299 -2.98 6.70 22.24
N LEU A 300 -2.92 5.80 23.24
CA LEU A 300 -2.57 6.16 24.61
C LEU A 300 -1.16 6.76 24.72
N TYR A 301 -0.18 6.20 24.00
CA TYR A 301 1.19 6.70 23.99
C TYR A 301 1.28 8.05 23.29
N SER A 302 0.45 8.30 22.28
CA SER A 302 0.35 9.59 21.62
C SER A 302 -0.17 10.66 22.58
N SER A 303 -1.30 10.41 23.23
CA SER A 303 -1.85 11.33 24.24
C SER A 303 -0.87 11.57 25.39
N LEU A 304 -0.17 10.52 25.83
CA LEU A 304 0.86 10.63 26.85
C LEU A 304 2.02 11.53 26.37
N ARG A 305 2.53 11.33 25.16
CA ARG A 305 3.63 12.12 24.60
C ARG A 305 3.25 13.60 24.49
N GLU A 306 2.04 13.92 24.06
CA GLU A 306 1.53 15.29 23.99
C GLU A 306 1.54 15.97 25.38
N ILE A 307 1.00 15.30 26.40
CA ILE A 307 0.99 15.79 27.79
C ILE A 307 2.42 16.02 28.31
N LEU A 308 3.34 15.09 28.00
CA LEU A 308 4.73 15.15 28.46
C LEU A 308 5.54 16.25 27.76
N GLN A 309 5.34 16.46 26.46
CA GLN A 309 6.03 17.49 25.68
C GLN A 309 5.66 18.91 26.11
N HIS A 310 4.43 19.13 26.61
CA HIS A 310 4.02 20.43 27.13
C HIS A 310 4.67 20.80 28.48
N LYS A 311 5.36 19.88 29.16
CA LYS A 311 6.07 20.20 30.41
C LYS A 311 7.51 20.65 30.16
N GLN A 312 7.86 21.82 30.70
CA GLN A 312 9.23 22.37 30.62
C GLN A 312 10.26 21.44 31.28
N GLU A 313 9.94 20.89 32.44
CA GLU A 313 10.80 19.96 33.18
C GLU A 313 10.24 18.53 33.17
N SER A 314 11.14 17.53 33.23
CA SER A 314 10.75 16.13 33.41
C SER A 314 9.94 15.96 34.69
N LEU A 315 8.84 15.21 34.59
CA LEU A 315 8.01 14.83 35.74
C LEU A 315 8.80 14.06 36.80
N PHE A 316 9.88 13.39 36.39
CA PHE A 316 10.70 12.53 37.21
C PHE A 316 12.11 13.05 37.37
N SER A 317 12.33 14.37 37.21
CA SER A 317 13.63 15.03 37.42
C SER A 317 14.26 14.67 38.77
N SER A 318 13.44 14.56 39.83
CA SER A 318 13.87 14.14 41.17
C SER A 318 14.32 12.67 41.24
N ILE A 319 13.77 11.77 40.42
CA ILE A 319 14.16 10.37 40.34
C ILE A 319 15.39 10.22 39.44
N LEU A 320 15.35 10.82 38.25
CA LEU A 320 16.47 10.81 37.28
C LEU A 320 17.72 11.44 37.89
N GLY A 321 17.58 12.54 38.66
CA GLY A 321 18.69 13.17 39.36
C GLY A 321 19.35 12.28 40.43
N LYS A 322 18.61 11.31 40.99
CA LYS A 322 19.14 10.29 41.91
C LYS A 322 19.79 9.12 41.14
N LEU A 323 19.30 8.82 39.94
CA LEU A 323 19.81 7.77 39.05
C LEU A 323 20.85 8.33 38.06
N LYS A 324 21.98 8.84 38.58
CA LYS A 324 23.08 9.35 37.74
C LYS A 324 23.84 8.28 36.96
N ASN A 325 23.69 7.00 37.34
CA ASN A 325 24.35 5.89 36.67
C ASN A 325 23.49 5.39 35.50
N GLN A 326 23.99 5.57 34.28
CA GLN A 326 23.32 5.16 33.05
C GLN A 326 23.00 3.66 33.05
N GLU A 327 23.86 2.79 33.60
CA GLU A 327 23.59 1.34 33.65
C GLU A 327 22.35 0.99 34.48
N LEU A 328 22.03 1.77 35.52
CA LEU A 328 20.82 1.54 36.32
C LEU A 328 19.57 1.93 35.54
N VAL A 329 19.65 3.02 34.77
CA VAL A 329 18.57 3.45 33.89
C VAL A 329 18.37 2.43 32.76
N ASP A 330 19.45 1.99 32.13
CA ASP A 330 19.41 0.96 31.07
C ASP A 330 18.87 -0.37 31.61
N THR A 331 19.22 -0.73 32.85
CA THR A 331 18.65 -1.91 33.51
C THR A 331 17.14 -1.78 33.68
N LEU A 332 16.61 -0.61 34.06
CA LEU A 332 15.16 -0.40 34.13
C LEU A 332 14.51 -0.48 32.75
N ILE A 333 15.11 0.13 31.73
CA ILE A 333 14.60 0.10 30.36
C ILE A 333 14.45 -1.36 29.89
N ILE A 334 15.53 -2.13 29.96
CA ILE A 334 15.53 -3.54 29.50
C ILE A 334 14.65 -4.41 30.41
N TYR A 335 14.62 -4.14 31.72
CA TYR A 335 13.73 -4.84 32.65
C TYR A 335 12.26 -4.71 32.26
N PHE A 336 11.81 -3.50 31.87
CA PHE A 336 10.44 -3.29 31.43
C PHE A 336 10.18 -3.82 30.01
N GLU A 337 11.17 -3.79 29.11
CA GLU A 337 11.07 -4.43 27.79
C GLU A 337 10.91 -5.96 27.89
N CYS A 338 11.55 -6.57 28.88
CA CYS A 338 11.40 -7.99 29.21
C CYS A 338 10.20 -8.27 30.12
N ASN A 339 9.20 -7.38 30.18
CA ASN A 339 7.99 -7.53 31.01
C ASN A 339 8.26 -7.82 32.51
N GLY A 340 9.39 -7.31 33.03
CA GLY A 340 9.84 -7.55 34.40
C GLY A 340 10.53 -8.91 34.64
N ASN A 341 10.82 -9.67 33.59
CA ASN A 341 11.54 -10.94 33.71
C ASN A 341 13.04 -10.72 33.89
N MET A 342 13.55 -11.00 35.08
CA MET A 342 14.98 -10.83 35.41
C MET A 342 15.91 -11.75 34.63
N ASP A 343 15.47 -12.95 34.22
CA ASP A 343 16.31 -13.89 33.48
C ASP A 343 16.47 -13.44 32.01
N GLU A 344 15.37 -12.98 31.41
CA GLU A 344 15.41 -12.35 30.08
C GLU A 344 16.21 -11.06 30.11
N THR A 345 15.99 -10.20 31.11
CA THR A 345 16.76 -8.95 31.30
C THR A 345 18.26 -9.24 31.39
N ALA A 346 18.65 -10.25 32.17
CA ALA A 346 20.05 -10.65 32.33
C ALA A 346 20.64 -11.11 30.99
N SER A 347 19.87 -11.90 30.22
CA SER A 347 20.26 -12.38 28.90
C SER A 347 20.46 -11.24 27.90
N CYS A 348 19.51 -10.31 27.81
CA CYS A 348 19.58 -9.13 26.95
C CYS A 348 20.74 -8.19 27.31
N MET A 349 21.07 -8.08 28.61
CA MET A 349 22.19 -7.27 29.09
C MET A 349 23.54 -7.99 29.07
N TYR A 350 23.59 -9.27 28.66
CA TYR A 350 24.80 -10.12 28.74
C TYR A 350 25.40 -10.17 30.16
N THR A 351 24.53 -10.26 31.18
CA THR A 351 24.92 -10.36 32.60
C THR A 351 24.26 -11.55 33.28
N HIS A 352 24.50 -11.72 34.59
CA HIS A 352 23.82 -12.73 35.40
C HIS A 352 22.60 -12.14 36.13
N LYS A 353 21.56 -12.95 36.37
CA LYS A 353 20.33 -12.57 37.10
C LYS A 353 20.61 -11.85 38.43
N ASN A 354 21.65 -12.28 39.14
CA ASN A 354 22.05 -11.67 40.42
C ASN A 354 22.52 -10.21 40.25
N THR A 355 23.16 -9.87 39.13
CA THR A 355 23.56 -8.50 38.81
C THR A 355 22.33 -7.63 38.57
N ILE A 356 21.33 -8.12 37.84
CA ILE A 356 20.05 -7.42 37.66
C ILE A 356 19.38 -7.19 39.02
N LYS A 357 19.29 -8.22 39.86
CA LYS A 357 18.75 -8.11 41.22
C LYS A 357 19.51 -7.07 42.07
N TYR A 358 20.84 -7.06 42.00
CA TYR A 358 21.67 -6.06 42.68
C TYR A 358 21.36 -4.65 42.18
N ARG A 359 21.30 -4.44 40.87
CA ARG A 359 20.99 -3.12 40.26
C ARG A 359 19.59 -2.64 40.65
N LEU A 360 18.58 -3.52 40.63
CA LEU A 360 17.22 -3.19 41.08
C LEU A 360 17.16 -2.83 42.58
N ASN A 361 17.91 -3.54 43.42
CA ASN A 361 18.06 -3.17 44.84
C ASN A 361 18.76 -1.81 44.99
N LYS A 362 19.78 -1.53 44.18
CA LYS A 362 20.47 -0.22 44.19
C LYS A 362 19.55 0.92 43.77
N ILE A 363 18.71 0.71 42.76
CA ILE A 363 17.67 1.67 42.36
C ILE A 363 16.73 1.95 43.53
N LYS A 364 16.29 0.90 44.25
CA LYS A 364 15.47 1.04 45.45
C LYS A 364 16.15 1.85 46.55
N GLU A 365 17.42 1.59 46.84
CA GLU A 365 18.20 2.36 47.83
C GLU A 365 18.31 3.84 47.46
N LEU A 366 18.55 4.15 46.18
CA LEU A 366 18.76 5.52 45.71
C LEU A 366 17.45 6.31 45.61
N THR A 367 16.40 5.69 45.08
CA THR A 367 15.13 6.37 44.75
C THR A 367 14.08 6.25 45.85
N GLY A 368 14.16 5.21 46.68
CA GLY A 368 13.11 4.79 47.60
C GLY A 368 12.00 3.94 46.96
N LEU A 369 12.07 3.68 45.66
CA LEU A 369 11.03 3.00 44.87
C LEU A 369 11.36 1.52 44.66
N ASP A 370 10.41 0.64 44.98
CA ASP A 370 10.57 -0.81 44.81
C ASP A 370 9.76 -1.33 43.61
N VAL A 371 10.42 -1.89 42.60
CA VAL A 371 9.77 -2.49 41.42
C VAL A 371 8.76 -3.60 41.76
N LYS A 372 8.77 -4.15 42.97
CA LYS A 372 7.78 -5.13 43.44
C LYS A 372 6.50 -4.51 43.98
N LYS A 373 6.52 -3.22 44.34
CA LYS A 373 5.32 -2.48 44.76
C LYS A 373 4.68 -1.84 43.54
N GLN A 374 3.38 -2.04 43.37
CA GLN A 374 2.66 -1.62 42.17
C GLN A 374 2.79 -0.10 41.90
N GLU A 375 2.58 0.75 42.90
CA GLU A 375 2.68 2.21 42.73
C GLU A 375 4.10 2.68 42.37
N ASP A 376 5.12 2.08 42.98
CA ASP A 376 6.51 2.41 42.75
C ASP A 376 6.96 1.91 41.37
N ASN A 377 6.55 0.69 41.02
CA ASN A 377 6.75 0.11 39.69
C ASN A 377 6.13 1.00 38.60
N PHE A 378 4.90 1.46 38.80
CA PHE A 378 4.24 2.40 37.89
C PHE A 378 5.05 3.69 37.70
N LYS A 379 5.53 4.31 38.79
CA LYS A 379 6.36 5.54 38.70
C LYS A 379 7.66 5.29 37.93
N LEU A 380 8.34 4.17 38.18
CA LEU A 380 9.57 3.80 37.49
C LEU A 380 9.32 3.49 36.01
N TYR A 381 8.23 2.79 35.70
CA TYR A 381 7.84 2.49 34.32
C TYR A 381 7.47 3.77 33.56
N PHE A 382 6.70 4.65 34.17
CA PHE A 382 6.31 5.92 33.56
C PHE A 382 7.52 6.84 33.33
N MET A 383 8.49 6.86 34.25
CA MET A 383 9.77 7.54 34.02
C MET A 383 10.50 6.98 32.80
N VAL A 384 10.54 5.65 32.62
CA VAL A 384 11.12 5.01 31.43
C VAL A 384 10.36 5.41 30.16
N LEU A 385 9.02 5.48 30.20
CA LEU A 385 8.22 5.95 29.09
C LEU A 385 8.49 7.43 28.74
N GLU A 386 8.59 8.32 29.73
CA GLU A 386 8.95 9.72 29.49
C GLU A 386 10.30 9.84 28.78
N LYS A 387 11.30 9.08 29.24
CA LYS A 387 12.63 9.05 28.62
C LYS A 387 12.58 8.57 27.16
N LYS A 388 11.81 7.52 26.87
CA LYS A 388 11.64 7.01 25.49
C LYS A 388 10.89 8.00 24.60
N LEU A 389 9.75 8.53 25.05
CA LEU A 389 8.84 9.35 24.23
C LEU A 389 9.34 10.79 24.00
N CYS A 390 10.09 11.34 24.96
CA CYS A 390 10.59 12.72 24.89
C CYS A 390 12.09 12.82 24.59
N GLY A 391 12.84 11.72 24.60
CA GLY A 391 14.27 11.71 24.32
C GLY A 391 15.13 12.49 25.33
N ARG A 392 14.64 12.69 26.56
CA ARG A 392 15.31 13.45 27.63
C ARG A 392 15.42 12.63 28.92
#